data_AF-A0A839QKJ5-F1
#
_entry.id   AF-A0A839QKJ5-F1
#
_cell.length_a   1.000
_cell.length_b   1.000
_cell.length_c   1.000
_cell.angle_alpha   90.00
_cell.angle_beta   90.00
_cell.angle_gamma   90.00
#
_symmetry.space_group_name_H-M   'P 1'
#
loop_
_entity.id
_entity.type
_entity.pdbx_description
1 polymer ?
#
loop_
_entity_poly.entity_id
_entity_poly.type
_entity_poly.pdbx_seq_one_letter_code
_entity_poly.pdbx_strand_id
1 'polypeptide(L)'
;MVDSDTDRSPAAAARRRLSASAPAPQSSPLPGAPRRETSGSHIPLNPRDAPAIPPTPQRPAPGAAPEAPEGGFSLSNWFDGIPEPDWEAIGDRVMATPAVLATTYRETRAQAKVRAIRNAAEHEAKRLNLIEAQATAKAAQVIADQQEAQAKARAEAQRVAKAKRDAEHLAVAAKQADIEAHRLAERERLVAFQAVAVSDAFLRNQRILDAQLAAEARQARLPPPPTSAERLEAEVSAARAAIEASRTPLYVAPYDLPSTAPNPPANGADMLRRVLVSLVAVLVPAGFWWWAGIEALGFGFPEGHLFSPGRSLLAPAAEAQWIWPVIFSGFIAFAIYQWFPSQRSALRQRAVGYPAAAALLLGFGWLWCTHAGLELPALALCMGTTTAICYALRQLNLLTARSTWERVFTDAPVALFLGWMLALTPASIAGLFGGRGPVQQFFAVLALMAVVCLAAAWAMTERGRVVLALGFGWCMFWVVTERLLGPFPSVWVALAACLGAFVVLVAAENRRYQINHAEHRAARGQSTIF
;
A
#
# COMPACT_ATOMS: atom_id res chain seq x y z
N MET A 1 5.06 79.54 -44.87
CA MET A 1 6.37 78.84 -44.80
C MET A 1 6.07 77.37 -44.55
N VAL A 2 5.22 76.78 -45.40
CA VAL A 2 5.54 75.91 -46.57
C VAL A 2 6.15 74.59 -46.09
N ASP A 3 5.49 73.44 -46.12
CA ASP A 3 4.10 73.02 -46.37
C ASP A 3 4.07 71.50 -45.96
N SER A 4 3.11 71.04 -45.15
CA SER A 4 1.97 70.15 -45.52
C SER A 4 2.35 68.80 -46.17
N ASP A 5 1.69 67.66 -45.99
CA ASP A 5 0.65 67.09 -45.13
C ASP A 5 0.47 65.64 -45.66
N THR A 6 -0.25 64.79 -44.90
CA THR A 6 -1.11 63.69 -45.39
C THR A 6 -0.60 62.44 -46.19
N ASP A 7 -0.83 61.28 -45.55
CA ASP A 7 -1.70 60.14 -45.98
C ASP A 7 -1.20 58.97 -46.88
N ARG A 8 -1.65 57.76 -46.48
CA ARG A 8 -1.90 56.50 -47.24
C ARG A 8 -0.77 55.70 -47.95
N SER A 9 -0.57 54.48 -47.44
CA SER A 9 -0.15 53.23 -48.15
C SER A 9 -0.97 53.03 -49.45
N PRO A 10 -0.52 52.35 -50.55
CA PRO A 10 0.21 51.07 -50.57
C PRO A 10 1.11 50.77 -51.81
N ALA A 11 1.73 49.57 -51.81
CA ALA A 11 2.08 48.74 -52.98
C ALA A 11 3.06 49.24 -54.08
N ALA A 12 3.86 48.29 -54.55
CA ALA A 12 4.65 48.28 -55.79
C ALA A 12 5.96 49.09 -55.82
N ALA A 13 7.09 48.39 -55.73
CA ALA A 13 7.97 48.15 -56.89
C ALA A 13 9.40 47.79 -56.46
N ALA A 14 9.65 46.49 -56.32
CA ALA A 14 10.88 45.91 -56.85
C ALA A 14 10.44 44.81 -57.82
N ARG A 15 10.04 45.23 -59.02
CA ARG A 15 9.67 44.36 -60.15
C ARG A 15 10.89 44.21 -61.07
N ARG A 16 10.96 43.03 -61.71
CA ARG A 16 11.73 42.64 -62.91
C ARG A 16 13.17 42.16 -62.69
N ARG A 17 13.34 40.83 -62.70
CA ARG A 17 13.48 39.99 -63.93
C ARG A 17 12.64 38.71 -63.72
N LEU A 18 11.44 38.61 -64.32
CA LEU A 18 11.13 37.84 -65.55
C LEU A 18 11.80 36.46 -65.58
N SER A 19 11.17 35.31 -65.28
CA SER A 19 9.92 34.65 -65.72
C SER A 19 10.00 33.94 -67.08
N ALA A 20 9.98 32.60 -67.05
CA ALA A 20 9.31 31.64 -67.95
C ALA A 20 9.75 30.23 -67.49
N SER A 21 8.95 29.17 -67.37
CA SER A 21 7.55 28.89 -67.70
C SER A 21 7.14 27.64 -66.87
N ALA A 22 5.87 27.57 -66.44
CA ALA A 22 5.25 26.33 -65.94
C ALA A 22 5.03 25.32 -67.10
N PRO A 23 4.77 24.03 -66.82
CA PRO A 23 3.37 23.63 -66.57
C PRO A 23 3.12 22.52 -65.52
N ALA A 24 1.83 22.48 -65.18
CA ALA A 24 0.94 21.58 -64.42
C ALA A 24 1.21 20.04 -64.35
N PRO A 25 0.42 19.33 -63.50
CA PRO A 25 0.75 18.05 -62.88
C PRO A 25 0.33 16.83 -63.72
N GLN A 26 1.07 15.73 -63.59
CA GLN A 26 0.67 14.44 -64.14
C GLN A 26 0.82 13.32 -63.13
N SER A 27 -0.23 12.50 -63.11
CA SER A 27 -0.44 11.26 -62.40
C SER A 27 0.24 10.06 -63.09
N SER A 28 0.37 8.96 -62.31
CA SER A 28 0.59 7.56 -62.73
C SER A 28 2.06 7.06 -62.66
N PRO A 29 2.31 5.73 -62.77
CA PRO A 29 2.14 4.75 -61.70
C PRO A 29 3.41 3.91 -61.45
N LEU A 30 3.39 3.08 -60.39
CA LEU A 30 4.37 2.03 -60.07
C LEU A 30 4.73 1.14 -61.28
N PRO A 31 5.99 0.67 -61.34
CA PRO A 31 6.22 -0.72 -61.69
C PRO A 31 7.34 -1.42 -60.87
N GLY A 32 7.13 -2.71 -60.60
CA GLY A 32 8.20 -3.71 -60.68
C GLY A 32 8.82 -4.20 -59.38
N ALA A 33 8.36 -5.36 -58.91
CA ALA A 33 9.02 -6.21 -57.91
C ALA A 33 10.38 -6.76 -58.39
N PRO A 34 11.35 -7.07 -57.50
CA PRO A 34 12.51 -7.87 -57.88
C PRO A 34 12.23 -9.37 -57.74
N ARG A 35 12.40 -10.07 -58.86
CA ARG A 35 12.40 -11.54 -59.02
C ARG A 35 13.70 -12.15 -58.46
N ARG A 36 13.58 -13.37 -57.96
CA ARG A 36 14.65 -14.36 -57.75
C ARG A 36 15.36 -14.68 -59.08
N GLU A 37 16.69 -14.53 -59.09
CA GLU A 37 17.65 -15.22 -59.98
C GLU A 37 18.89 -15.49 -59.11
N THR A 38 19.23 -16.72 -58.70
CA THR A 38 19.94 -17.79 -59.43
C THR A 38 21.15 -17.33 -60.25
N SER A 39 22.28 -17.18 -59.55
CA SER A 39 23.64 -17.32 -60.10
C SER A 39 24.54 -17.64 -58.90
N GLY A 40 25.29 -18.74 -58.80
CA GLY A 40 25.95 -19.50 -59.85
C GLY A 40 27.47 -19.31 -59.74
N SER A 41 28.07 -19.63 -58.59
CA SER A 41 29.53 -19.74 -58.46
C SER A 41 29.91 -21.15 -57.99
N HIS A 42 30.20 -21.99 -58.99
CA HIS A 42 30.79 -23.31 -58.83
C HIS A 42 32.27 -23.18 -58.45
N ILE A 43 32.64 -23.69 -57.28
CA ILE A 43 34.00 -24.16 -56.95
C ILE A 43 33.86 -25.68 -56.76
N PRO A 44 34.65 -26.52 -57.44
CA PRO A 44 34.42 -27.96 -57.47
C PRO A 44 34.95 -28.60 -56.19
N LEU A 45 34.08 -29.29 -55.45
CA LEU A 45 34.50 -30.27 -54.45
C LEU A 45 34.28 -31.68 -55.01
N ASN A 46 35.40 -32.39 -55.07
CA ASN A 46 35.62 -33.76 -55.51
C ASN A 46 34.68 -34.76 -54.78
N PRO A 47 34.05 -35.76 -55.42
CA PRO A 47 33.07 -36.63 -54.78
C PRO A 47 33.66 -37.72 -53.85
N ARG A 48 34.86 -37.51 -53.29
CA ARG A 48 35.53 -38.52 -52.46
C ARG A 48 35.56 -38.27 -50.96
N ASP A 49 35.08 -37.11 -50.48
CA ASP A 49 35.11 -36.79 -49.06
C ASP A 49 33.74 -36.27 -48.57
N ALA A 50 32.80 -37.18 -48.33
CA ALA A 50 31.60 -36.92 -47.54
C ALA A 50 31.56 -37.90 -46.34
N PRO A 51 31.44 -37.42 -45.09
CA PRO A 51 31.37 -38.30 -43.92
C PRO A 51 30.05 -39.11 -43.94
N ALA A 52 30.19 -40.42 -43.77
CA ALA A 52 29.11 -41.39 -43.79
C ALA A 52 28.08 -41.17 -42.67
N ILE A 53 26.81 -41.19 -43.03
CA ILE A 53 25.66 -41.25 -42.11
C ILE A 53 25.57 -42.70 -41.59
N PRO A 54 25.49 -42.95 -40.27
CA PRO A 54 25.30 -44.30 -39.75
C PRO A 54 23.90 -44.84 -40.11
N PRO A 55 23.75 -46.13 -40.47
CA PRO A 55 22.48 -46.68 -40.88
C PRO A 55 21.52 -46.87 -39.70
N THR A 56 20.26 -46.49 -39.92
CA THR A 56 19.11 -46.80 -39.05
C THR A 56 18.92 -48.32 -38.96
N PRO A 57 18.69 -48.92 -37.77
CA PRO A 57 18.41 -50.36 -37.70
C PRO A 57 17.07 -50.67 -38.38
N GLN A 58 17.11 -51.45 -39.45
CA GLN A 58 15.94 -52.02 -40.10
C GLN A 58 15.29 -53.05 -39.17
N ARG A 59 13.98 -52.94 -38.98
CA ARG A 59 13.14 -53.95 -38.32
C ARG A 59 13.01 -55.14 -39.29
N PRO A 60 13.30 -56.39 -38.88
CA PRO A 60 13.13 -57.53 -39.78
C PRO A 60 11.64 -57.78 -40.05
N ALA A 61 11.32 -58.10 -41.31
CA ALA A 61 10.02 -58.53 -41.79
C ALA A 61 9.65 -59.93 -41.23
N PRO A 62 8.35 -60.27 -41.10
CA PRO A 62 7.92 -61.50 -40.44
C PRO A 62 8.19 -62.72 -41.34
N GLY A 63 9.21 -63.49 -41.01
CA GLY A 63 9.51 -64.77 -41.65
C GLY A 63 8.88 -65.93 -40.90
N ALA A 64 8.03 -66.68 -41.61
CA ALA A 64 7.58 -68.05 -41.42
C ALA A 64 7.51 -68.62 -39.98
N ALA A 65 6.28 -68.85 -39.52
CA ALA A 65 6.01 -69.67 -38.34
C ALA A 65 6.57 -71.10 -38.54
N PRO A 66 7.39 -71.62 -37.60
CA PRO A 66 7.66 -73.04 -37.55
C PRO A 66 6.44 -73.78 -37.02
N GLU A 67 6.08 -74.88 -37.67
CA GLU A 67 5.00 -75.79 -37.29
C GLU A 67 5.14 -76.21 -35.82
N ALA A 68 4.04 -76.15 -35.07
CA ALA A 68 3.99 -76.50 -33.67
C ALA A 68 4.23 -78.02 -33.49
N PRO A 69 5.21 -78.46 -32.69
CA PRO A 69 5.19 -79.82 -32.18
C PRO A 69 4.04 -79.91 -31.17
N GLU A 70 3.13 -80.86 -31.39
CA GLU A 70 2.06 -81.20 -30.44
C GLU A 70 2.67 -81.71 -29.13
N GLY A 71 2.88 -80.80 -28.18
CA GLY A 71 3.41 -81.12 -26.85
C GLY A 71 3.62 -79.84 -26.04
N GLY A 72 2.95 -79.72 -24.90
CA GLY A 72 2.96 -78.51 -24.07
C GLY A 72 4.36 -78.05 -23.63
N PHE A 73 4.49 -76.74 -23.37
CA PHE A 73 5.72 -76.09 -22.92
C PHE A 73 6.36 -76.82 -21.72
N SER A 74 7.59 -77.32 -21.90
CA SER A 74 8.48 -77.82 -20.84
C SER A 74 9.70 -76.91 -20.72
N LEU A 75 10.02 -76.52 -19.49
CA LEU A 75 11.17 -75.69 -19.12
C LEU A 75 12.53 -76.22 -19.61
N SER A 76 12.65 -77.53 -19.84
CA SER A 76 13.87 -78.17 -20.32
C SER A 76 14.24 -77.72 -21.75
N ASN A 77 13.25 -77.67 -22.65
CA ASN A 77 13.50 -77.35 -24.06
C ASN A 77 13.85 -75.88 -24.28
N TRP A 78 13.48 -75.02 -23.32
CA TRP A 78 13.85 -73.60 -23.33
C TRP A 78 15.30 -73.38 -22.93
N PHE A 79 15.81 -74.17 -21.97
CA PHE A 79 17.19 -74.06 -21.52
C PHE A 79 18.20 -74.54 -22.57
N ASP A 80 17.87 -75.60 -23.31
CA ASP A 80 18.77 -76.16 -24.34
C ASP A 80 18.83 -75.32 -25.63
N GLY A 81 17.97 -74.30 -25.77
CA GLY A 81 17.91 -73.41 -26.93
C GLY A 81 18.78 -72.15 -26.82
N ILE A 82 19.50 -71.94 -25.72
CA ILE A 82 20.32 -70.73 -25.50
C ILE A 82 21.73 -70.96 -26.11
N PRO A 83 22.13 -70.22 -27.17
CA PRO A 83 23.49 -70.33 -27.71
C PRO A 83 24.51 -69.78 -26.72
N GLU A 84 25.62 -70.50 -26.51
CA GLU A 84 26.68 -70.03 -25.61
C GLU A 84 27.33 -68.73 -26.13
N PRO A 85 27.43 -67.68 -25.30
CA PRO A 85 28.03 -66.41 -25.73
C PRO A 85 29.55 -66.51 -25.81
N ASP A 86 30.12 -65.87 -26.84
CA ASP A 86 31.57 -65.79 -27.06
C ASP A 86 32.23 -64.83 -26.06
N TRP A 87 32.81 -65.42 -25.01
CA TRP A 87 33.35 -64.70 -23.85
C TRP A 87 34.64 -63.91 -24.15
N GLU A 88 35.38 -64.25 -25.21
CA GLU A 88 36.61 -63.55 -25.61
C GLU A 88 36.28 -62.15 -26.19
N ALA A 89 35.29 -62.07 -27.08
CA ALA A 89 34.85 -60.81 -27.68
C ALA A 89 34.27 -59.81 -26.66
N ILE A 90 33.71 -60.32 -25.57
CA ILE A 90 33.21 -59.50 -24.46
C ILE A 90 34.38 -58.98 -23.61
N GLY A 91 35.38 -59.84 -23.35
CA GLY A 91 36.59 -59.48 -22.61
C GLY A 91 37.36 -58.32 -23.26
N ASP A 92 37.58 -58.39 -24.57
CA ASP A 92 38.33 -57.35 -25.30
C ASP A 92 37.61 -55.99 -25.30
N ARG A 93 36.27 -55.98 -25.41
CA ARG A 93 35.49 -54.74 -25.31
C ARG A 93 35.57 -54.13 -23.91
N VAL A 94 35.49 -54.96 -22.87
CA VAL A 94 35.58 -54.49 -21.47
C VAL A 94 36.96 -53.88 -21.19
N MET A 95 38.03 -54.48 -21.73
CA MET A 95 39.39 -53.97 -21.56
C MET A 95 39.69 -52.69 -22.37
N ALA A 96 39.06 -52.48 -23.53
CA ALA A 96 39.22 -51.27 -24.33
C ALA A 96 38.38 -50.07 -23.84
N THR A 97 37.36 -50.32 -23.02
CA THR A 97 36.40 -49.32 -22.53
C THR A 97 37.03 -48.13 -21.78
N PRO A 98 38.06 -48.30 -20.92
CA PRO A 98 38.67 -47.19 -20.20
C PRO A 98 39.37 -46.16 -21.12
N ALA A 99 39.99 -46.63 -22.20
CA ALA A 99 40.72 -45.77 -23.13
C ALA A 99 39.78 -44.90 -23.98
N VAL A 100 38.66 -45.49 -24.44
CA VAL A 100 37.64 -44.78 -25.22
C VAL A 100 36.91 -43.74 -24.37
N LEU A 101 36.56 -44.08 -23.12
CA LEU A 101 35.95 -43.12 -22.19
C LEU A 101 36.88 -41.92 -21.90
N ALA A 102 38.18 -42.17 -21.77
CA ALA A 102 39.16 -41.12 -21.50
C ALA A 102 39.31 -40.13 -22.67
N THR A 103 39.25 -40.60 -23.92
CA THR A 103 39.33 -39.72 -25.10
C THR A 103 38.03 -38.92 -25.28
N THR A 104 36.87 -39.56 -25.18
CA THR A 104 35.56 -38.87 -25.27
C THR A 104 35.39 -37.83 -24.16
N TYR A 105 35.89 -38.10 -22.95
CA TYR A 105 35.86 -37.13 -21.85
C TYR A 105 36.75 -35.90 -22.11
N ARG A 106 37.93 -36.08 -22.73
CA ARG A 106 38.81 -34.96 -23.10
C ARG A 106 38.21 -34.10 -24.19
N GLU A 107 37.61 -34.72 -25.21
CA GLU A 107 36.96 -34.02 -26.33
C GLU A 107 35.73 -33.23 -25.86
N THR A 108 34.87 -33.83 -25.04
CA THR A 108 33.69 -33.14 -24.48
C THR A 108 34.10 -31.96 -23.58
N ARG A 109 35.17 -32.10 -22.80
CA ARG A 109 35.71 -31.00 -21.97
C ARG A 109 36.32 -29.88 -22.82
N ALA A 110 37.00 -30.21 -23.91
CA ALA A 110 37.52 -29.21 -24.85
C ALA A 110 36.39 -28.44 -25.54
N GLN A 111 35.35 -29.15 -26.01
CA GLN A 111 34.16 -28.52 -26.60
C GLN A 111 33.39 -27.66 -25.59
N ALA A 112 33.27 -28.10 -24.34
CA ALA A 112 32.64 -27.32 -23.28
C ALA A 112 33.37 -26.00 -23.00
N LYS A 113 34.71 -26.00 -23.00
CA LYS A 113 35.51 -24.76 -22.86
C LYS A 113 35.28 -23.79 -24.02
N VAL A 114 35.25 -24.29 -25.26
CA VAL A 114 34.99 -23.44 -26.44
C VAL A 114 33.58 -22.83 -26.39
N ARG A 115 32.57 -23.61 -25.98
CA ARG A 115 31.20 -23.11 -25.78
C ARG A 115 31.13 -22.06 -24.67
N ALA A 116 31.85 -22.26 -23.56
CA ALA A 116 31.89 -21.29 -22.47
C ALA A 116 32.50 -19.95 -22.90
N ILE A 117 33.59 -19.97 -23.68
CA ILE A 117 34.22 -18.76 -24.22
C ILE A 117 33.28 -18.03 -25.19
N ARG A 118 32.60 -18.75 -26.09
CA ARG A 118 31.62 -18.16 -27.02
C ARG A 118 30.46 -17.50 -26.25
N ASN A 119 29.89 -18.21 -25.28
CA ASN A 119 28.79 -17.69 -24.49
C ASN A 119 29.23 -16.46 -23.67
N ALA A 120 30.44 -16.47 -23.10
CA ALA A 120 30.99 -15.32 -22.38
C ALA A 120 31.12 -14.09 -23.29
N ALA A 121 31.61 -14.25 -24.52
CA ALA A 121 31.71 -13.17 -25.50
C ALA A 121 30.32 -12.63 -25.91
N GLU A 122 29.32 -13.51 -26.09
CA GLU A 122 27.94 -13.10 -26.39
C GLU A 122 27.30 -12.32 -25.22
N HIS A 123 27.56 -12.74 -23.98
CA HIS A 123 27.10 -12.03 -22.79
C HIS A 123 27.75 -10.66 -22.66
N GLU A 124 29.04 -10.54 -22.96
CA GLU A 124 29.76 -9.26 -22.93
C GLU A 124 29.24 -8.30 -24.00
N ALA A 125 29.02 -8.78 -25.23
CA ALA A 125 28.41 -7.98 -26.30
C ALA A 125 26.99 -7.50 -25.92
N LYS A 126 26.16 -8.36 -25.32
CA LYS A 126 24.83 -7.97 -24.81
C LYS A 126 24.91 -6.92 -23.70
N ARG A 127 25.90 -7.02 -22.80
CA ARG A 127 26.11 -6.03 -21.73
C ARG A 127 26.50 -4.67 -22.30
N LEU A 128 27.39 -4.63 -23.29
CA LEU A 128 27.79 -3.38 -23.95
C LEU A 128 26.61 -2.71 -24.67
N ASN A 129 25.81 -3.48 -25.41
CA ASN A 129 24.61 -2.97 -26.07
C ASN A 129 23.56 -2.43 -25.06
N LEU A 130 23.42 -3.09 -23.90
CA LEU A 130 22.53 -2.60 -22.84
C LEU A 130 23.02 -1.26 -22.26
N ILE A 131 24.33 -1.12 -22.04
CA ILE A 131 24.92 0.12 -21.54
C ILE A 131 24.72 1.27 -22.53
N GLU A 132 24.90 1.02 -23.83
CA GLU A 132 24.67 2.01 -24.89
C GLU A 132 23.18 2.41 -24.98
N ALA A 133 22.27 1.43 -24.91
CA ALA A 133 20.83 1.68 -24.85
C ALA A 133 20.42 2.50 -23.61
N GLN A 134 21.04 2.22 -22.45
CA GLN A 134 20.81 2.99 -21.22
C GLN A 134 21.38 4.42 -21.31
N ALA A 135 22.53 4.60 -21.95
CA ALA A 135 23.14 5.92 -22.14
C ALA A 135 22.29 6.80 -23.06
N THR A 136 21.82 6.24 -24.18
CA THR A 136 20.94 6.93 -25.13
C THR A 136 19.56 7.25 -24.51
N ALA A 137 18.98 6.32 -23.74
CA ALA A 137 17.74 6.58 -23.02
C ALA A 137 17.87 7.70 -21.97
N LYS A 138 18.98 7.72 -21.21
CA LYS A 138 19.25 8.79 -20.23
C LYS A 138 19.45 10.14 -20.93
N ALA A 139 20.16 10.18 -22.06
CA ALA A 139 20.32 11.41 -22.83
C ALA A 139 18.98 11.94 -23.35
N ALA A 140 18.09 11.06 -23.82
CA ALA A 140 16.74 11.43 -24.24
C ALA A 140 15.88 11.95 -23.07
N GLN A 141 15.99 11.34 -21.88
CA GLN A 141 15.29 11.80 -20.67
C GLN A 141 15.74 13.21 -20.26
N VAL A 142 17.04 13.48 -20.25
CA VAL A 142 17.56 14.82 -19.92
C VAL A 142 17.02 15.89 -20.89
N ILE A 143 16.92 15.58 -22.18
CA ILE A 143 16.35 16.49 -23.17
C ILE A 143 14.86 16.71 -22.92
N ALA A 144 14.10 15.66 -22.61
CA ALA A 144 12.67 15.75 -22.29
C ALA A 144 12.43 16.57 -21.03
N ASP A 145 13.22 16.35 -19.96
CA ASP A 145 13.13 17.10 -18.70
C ASP A 145 13.44 18.58 -18.91
N GLN A 146 14.44 18.91 -19.74
CA GLN A 146 14.74 20.29 -20.11
C GLN A 146 13.59 20.95 -20.88
N GLN A 147 12.94 20.23 -21.79
CA GLN A 147 11.78 20.73 -22.53
C GLN A 147 10.57 20.94 -21.60
N GLU A 148 10.32 20.04 -20.65
CA GLU A 148 9.24 20.18 -19.68
C GLU A 148 9.50 21.35 -18.73
N ALA A 149 10.74 21.52 -18.25
CA ALA A 149 11.13 22.66 -17.42
C ALA A 149 10.94 23.99 -18.16
N GLN A 150 11.32 24.06 -19.44
CA GLN A 150 11.09 25.24 -20.27
C GLN A 150 9.59 25.50 -20.51
N ALA A 151 8.78 24.45 -20.70
CA ALA A 151 7.34 24.57 -20.85
C ALA A 151 6.66 25.08 -19.56
N LYS A 152 7.07 24.56 -18.39
CA LYS A 152 6.60 25.02 -17.07
C LYS A 152 6.97 26.48 -16.82
N ALA A 153 8.22 26.87 -17.09
CA ALA A 153 8.66 28.25 -16.95
C ALA A 153 7.85 29.22 -17.86
N ARG A 154 7.56 28.81 -19.10
CA ARG A 154 6.69 29.59 -20.00
C ARG A 154 5.26 29.69 -19.50
N ALA A 155 4.70 28.60 -18.98
CA ALA A 155 3.35 28.58 -18.42
C ALA A 155 3.25 29.44 -17.15
N GLU A 156 4.27 29.41 -16.28
CA GLU A 156 4.35 30.27 -15.10
C GLU A 156 4.46 31.75 -15.49
N ALA A 157 5.32 32.09 -16.46
CA ALA A 157 5.41 33.45 -16.97
C ALA A 157 4.06 33.95 -17.53
N GLN A 158 3.32 33.09 -18.25
CA GLN A 158 1.97 33.40 -18.74
C GLN A 158 0.97 33.57 -17.60
N ARG A 159 1.02 32.73 -16.56
CA ARG A 159 0.16 32.84 -15.37
C ARG A 159 0.43 34.14 -14.61
N VAL A 160 1.69 34.50 -14.39
CA VAL A 160 2.08 35.75 -13.73
C VAL A 160 1.62 36.95 -14.56
N ALA A 161 1.80 36.92 -15.88
CA ALA A 161 1.33 37.98 -16.76
C ALA A 161 -0.20 38.13 -16.74
N LYS A 162 -0.94 37.01 -16.72
CA LYS A 162 -2.40 37.01 -16.61
C LYS A 162 -2.86 37.53 -15.25
N ALA A 163 -2.27 37.04 -14.15
CA ALA A 163 -2.59 37.48 -12.80
C ALA A 163 -2.35 38.99 -12.62
N LYS A 164 -1.28 39.53 -13.23
CA LYS A 164 -1.03 40.97 -13.23
C LYS A 164 -2.14 41.75 -13.95
N ARG A 165 -2.57 41.29 -15.13
CA ARG A 165 -3.69 41.92 -15.87
C ARG A 165 -5.00 41.83 -15.08
N ASP A 166 -5.29 40.67 -14.51
CA ASP A 166 -6.52 40.45 -13.72
C ASP A 166 -6.50 41.35 -12.46
N ALA A 167 -5.35 41.51 -11.79
CA ALA A 167 -5.20 42.43 -10.66
C ALA A 167 -5.37 43.90 -11.06
N GLU A 168 -4.85 44.31 -12.22
CA GLU A 168 -5.07 45.66 -12.77
C GLU A 168 -6.56 45.89 -13.06
N HIS A 169 -7.26 44.92 -13.66
CA HIS A 169 -8.71 45.00 -13.90
C HIS A 169 -9.51 45.06 -12.60
N LEU A 170 -9.18 44.24 -11.61
CA LEU A 170 -9.82 44.26 -10.29
C LEU A 170 -9.57 45.58 -9.55
N ALA A 171 -8.37 46.15 -9.64
CA ALA A 171 -8.07 47.45 -9.03
C ALA A 171 -8.89 48.59 -9.65
N VAL A 172 -9.09 48.55 -10.98
CA VAL A 172 -9.96 49.51 -11.68
C VAL A 172 -11.43 49.31 -11.28
N ALA A 173 -11.91 48.06 -11.25
CA ALA A 173 -13.28 47.74 -10.85
C ALA A 173 -13.56 48.13 -9.38
N ALA A 174 -12.61 47.89 -8.47
CA ALA A 174 -12.71 48.30 -7.07
C ALA A 174 -12.82 49.82 -6.92
N LYS A 175 -12.03 50.59 -7.68
CA LYS A 175 -12.17 52.06 -7.70
C LYS A 175 -13.54 52.50 -8.22
N GLN A 176 -14.09 51.83 -9.22
CA GLN A 176 -15.43 52.15 -9.74
C GLN A 176 -16.52 51.81 -8.73
N ALA A 177 -16.43 50.65 -8.07
CA ALA A 177 -17.37 50.23 -7.04
C ALA A 177 -17.33 51.16 -5.82
N ASP A 178 -16.15 51.64 -5.42
CA ASP A 178 -16.01 52.59 -4.31
C ASP A 178 -16.69 53.94 -4.62
N ILE A 179 -16.54 54.43 -5.85
CA ILE A 179 -17.25 55.63 -6.33
C ILE A 179 -18.77 55.43 -6.32
N GLU A 180 -19.26 54.26 -6.74
CA GLU A 180 -20.69 53.94 -6.73
C GLU A 180 -21.24 53.78 -5.32
N ALA A 181 -20.49 53.12 -4.42
CA ALA A 181 -20.83 52.97 -3.01
C ALA A 181 -20.92 54.33 -2.31
N HIS A 182 -19.98 55.24 -2.58
CA HIS A 182 -20.05 56.61 -2.08
C HIS A 182 -21.33 57.33 -2.55
N ARG A 183 -21.72 57.20 -3.83
CA ARG A 183 -22.96 57.78 -4.36
C ARG A 183 -24.22 57.17 -3.76
N LEU A 184 -24.24 55.86 -3.52
CA LEU A 184 -25.37 55.17 -2.88
C LEU A 184 -25.50 55.57 -1.41
N ALA A 185 -24.40 55.62 -0.67
CA ALA A 185 -24.39 56.05 0.73
C ALA A 185 -24.85 57.52 0.88
N GLU A 186 -24.51 58.39 -0.07
CA GLU A 186 -25.01 59.77 -0.08
C GLU A 186 -26.52 59.83 -0.34
N ARG A 187 -27.06 59.01 -1.26
CA ARG A 187 -28.50 58.88 -1.48
C ARG A 187 -29.24 58.30 -0.26
N GLU A 188 -28.70 57.26 0.36
CA GLU A 188 -29.28 56.65 1.56
C GLU A 188 -29.27 57.62 2.74
N ARG A 189 -28.23 58.43 2.91
CA ARG A 189 -28.21 59.49 3.94
C ARG A 189 -29.32 60.52 3.73
N LEU A 190 -29.59 60.90 2.49
CA LEU A 190 -30.68 61.83 2.17
C LEU A 190 -32.07 61.21 2.46
N VAL A 191 -32.27 59.93 2.12
CA VAL A 191 -33.52 59.21 2.41
C VAL A 191 -33.69 58.95 3.91
N ALA A 192 -32.63 58.55 4.61
CA ALA A 192 -32.64 58.30 6.05
C ALA A 192 -32.93 59.57 6.84
N PHE A 193 -32.39 60.72 6.42
CA PHE A 193 -32.74 62.01 7.01
C PHE A 193 -34.24 62.31 6.88
N GLN A 194 -34.84 61.99 5.74
CA GLN A 194 -36.30 62.11 5.53
C GLN A 194 -37.12 61.10 6.36
N ALA A 195 -36.64 59.86 6.50
CA ALA A 195 -37.34 58.80 7.22
C ALA A 195 -37.30 58.97 8.76
N VAL A 196 -36.18 59.47 9.31
CA VAL A 196 -36.04 59.76 10.74
C VAL A 196 -37.02 60.86 11.17
N ALA A 197 -37.25 61.88 10.33
CA ALA A 197 -38.23 62.93 10.61
C ALA A 197 -39.68 62.40 10.69
N VAL A 198 -40.02 61.33 9.95
CA VAL A 198 -41.36 60.71 9.95
C VAL A 198 -41.53 59.70 11.10
N SER A 199 -40.48 58.94 11.43
CA SER A 199 -40.52 57.89 12.47
C SER A 199 -40.62 58.44 13.90
N ASP A 200 -39.97 59.58 14.17
CA ASP A 200 -39.99 60.22 15.49
C ASP A 200 -41.36 60.79 15.89
N ALA A 201 -42.24 61.04 14.91
CA ALA A 201 -43.63 61.44 15.15
C ALA A 201 -44.53 60.22 15.47
N PHE A 202 -44.27 59.07 14.83
CA PHE A 202 -45.03 57.83 15.02
C PHE A 202 -44.74 57.15 16.36
N LEU A 203 -43.47 57.01 16.74
CA LEU A 203 -43.05 56.34 17.98
C LEU A 203 -43.48 57.09 19.26
N ARG A 204 -43.67 58.41 19.18
CA ARG A 204 -44.21 59.20 20.29
C ARG A 204 -45.67 58.88 20.60
N ASN A 205 -46.50 58.66 19.57
CA ASN A 205 -47.90 58.28 19.77
C ASN A 205 -48.08 56.84 20.26
N GLN A 206 -47.20 55.92 19.85
CA GLN A 206 -47.31 54.51 20.23
C GLN A 206 -46.95 54.25 21.71
N ARG A 207 -45.94 54.97 22.24
CA ARG A 207 -45.54 54.86 23.67
C ARG A 207 -46.61 55.34 24.65
N ILE A 208 -47.47 56.27 24.24
CA ILE A 208 -48.59 56.74 25.07
C ILE A 208 -49.66 55.65 25.21
N LEU A 209 -49.87 54.86 24.15
CA LEU A 209 -50.86 53.79 24.11
C LEU A 209 -50.39 52.55 24.91
N ASP A 210 -49.11 52.18 24.81
CA ASP A 210 -48.54 51.02 25.51
C ASP A 210 -48.46 51.24 27.04
N ALA A 211 -48.26 52.49 27.48
CA ALA A 211 -48.26 52.83 28.90
C ALA A 211 -49.65 52.68 29.56
N GLN A 212 -50.73 52.82 28.80
CA GLN A 212 -52.11 52.64 29.29
C GLN A 212 -52.47 51.15 29.42
N LEU A 213 -52.07 50.32 28.46
CA LEU A 213 -52.31 48.86 28.47
C LEU A 213 -51.51 48.12 29.55
N ALA A 214 -50.30 48.58 29.89
CA ALA A 214 -49.47 47.97 30.92
C ALA A 214 -49.98 48.22 32.35
N ALA A 215 -50.82 49.25 32.57
CA ALA A 215 -51.42 49.54 33.86
C ALA A 215 -52.58 48.58 34.19
N GLU A 216 -53.34 48.11 33.19
CA GLU A 216 -54.47 47.20 33.37
C GLU A 216 -54.05 45.73 33.58
N ALA A 217 -52.90 45.32 33.05
CA ALA A 217 -52.44 43.93 33.09
C ALA A 217 -51.77 43.48 34.41
N ARG A 218 -51.53 44.39 35.36
CA ARG A 218 -50.88 44.05 36.66
C ARG A 218 -51.85 43.57 37.75
N GLN A 219 -53.16 43.54 37.48
CA GLN A 219 -54.16 43.23 38.50
C GLN A 219 -54.73 41.80 38.51
N ALA A 220 -54.14 40.83 37.78
CA ALA A 220 -54.66 39.46 37.79
C ALA A 220 -53.59 38.36 37.78
N ARG A 221 -53.58 37.60 38.91
CA ARG A 221 -53.15 36.20 39.11
C ARG A 221 -51.67 35.92 39.42
N LEU A 222 -51.42 35.58 40.69
CA LEU A 222 -50.34 34.70 41.14
C LEU A 222 -50.96 33.41 41.72
N PRO A 223 -50.49 32.21 41.34
CA PRO A 223 -50.94 30.92 41.89
C PRO A 223 -50.28 30.57 43.24
N PRO A 224 -50.87 29.66 44.04
CA PRO A 224 -50.41 29.35 45.40
C PRO A 224 -49.13 28.47 45.45
N PRO A 225 -48.33 28.57 46.53
CA PRO A 225 -47.09 27.79 46.69
C PRO A 225 -47.35 26.34 47.15
N PRO A 226 -46.50 25.37 46.73
CA PRO A 226 -46.59 23.97 47.17
C PRO A 226 -46.16 23.76 48.63
N THR A 227 -46.64 22.67 49.23
CA THR A 227 -46.51 22.34 50.66
C THR A 227 -45.10 21.91 51.08
N SER A 228 -44.80 22.04 52.38
CA SER A 228 -43.45 21.91 52.99
C SER A 228 -42.80 20.53 52.89
N ALA A 229 -43.57 19.46 52.67
CA ALA A 229 -43.06 18.09 52.64
C ALA A 229 -42.30 17.77 51.32
N GLU A 230 -42.86 18.16 50.17
CA GLU A 230 -42.22 17.95 48.87
C GLU A 230 -40.93 18.76 48.70
N ARG A 231 -40.86 19.95 49.33
CA ARG A 231 -39.63 20.77 49.37
C ARG A 231 -38.52 20.09 50.18
N LEU A 232 -38.86 19.48 51.32
CA LEU A 232 -37.89 18.78 52.16
C LEU A 232 -37.33 17.55 51.45
N GLU A 233 -38.16 16.79 50.73
CA GLU A 233 -37.70 15.65 49.93
C GLU A 233 -36.82 16.08 48.75
N ALA A 234 -37.17 17.19 48.10
CA ALA A 234 -36.33 17.80 47.06
C ALA A 234 -34.99 18.30 47.61
N GLU A 235 -34.97 18.91 48.80
CA GLU A 235 -33.74 19.38 49.45
C GLU A 235 -32.86 18.24 49.94
N VAL A 236 -33.43 17.17 50.52
CA VAL A 236 -32.67 15.99 50.97
C VAL A 236 -32.11 15.21 49.77
N SER A 237 -32.87 15.07 48.68
CA SER A 237 -32.37 14.45 47.45
C SER A 237 -31.30 15.32 46.77
N ALA A 238 -31.46 16.64 46.75
CA ALA A 238 -30.44 17.58 46.28
C ALA A 238 -29.16 17.54 47.15
N ALA A 239 -29.30 17.47 48.47
CA ALA A 239 -28.18 17.36 49.41
C ALA A 239 -27.44 16.02 49.27
N ARG A 240 -28.16 14.91 49.11
CA ARG A 240 -27.55 13.61 48.81
C ARG A 240 -26.84 13.62 47.46
N ALA A 241 -27.43 14.21 46.42
CA ALA A 241 -26.81 14.37 45.12
C ALA A 241 -25.55 15.26 45.20
N ALA A 242 -25.56 16.32 46.00
CA ALA A 242 -24.39 17.18 46.24
C ALA A 242 -23.28 16.47 47.01
N ILE A 243 -23.62 15.62 47.99
CA ILE A 243 -22.66 14.78 48.72
C ILE A 243 -22.04 13.72 47.79
N GLU A 244 -22.85 13.06 46.96
CA GLU A 244 -22.34 12.09 45.99
C GLU A 244 -21.49 12.76 44.90
N ALA A 245 -21.88 13.96 44.45
CA ALA A 245 -21.12 14.76 43.49
C ALA A 245 -19.82 15.35 44.06
N SER A 246 -19.74 15.54 45.39
CA SER A 246 -18.53 16.05 46.07
C SER A 246 -17.56 14.95 46.49
N ARG A 247 -17.94 13.66 46.43
CA ARG A 247 -17.00 12.55 46.59
C ARG A 247 -16.02 12.55 45.42
N THR A 248 -14.83 13.09 45.65
CA THR A 248 -13.75 13.00 44.68
C THR A 248 -13.35 11.53 44.53
N PRO A 249 -13.48 10.91 43.36
CA PRO A 249 -13.06 9.53 43.18
C PRO A 249 -11.57 9.42 43.48
N LEU A 250 -11.21 8.44 44.32
CA LEU A 250 -9.84 8.19 44.74
C LEU A 250 -8.89 7.94 43.54
N TYR A 251 -9.46 7.41 42.45
CA TYR A 251 -8.79 7.08 41.20
C TYR A 251 -9.75 7.28 40.03
N VAL A 252 -9.34 8.10 39.05
CA VAL A 252 -10.03 8.23 37.76
C VAL A 252 -9.16 7.56 36.71
N ALA A 253 -9.63 6.44 36.15
CA ALA A 253 -8.91 5.77 35.09
C ALA A 253 -8.86 6.64 33.82
N PRO A 254 -7.71 6.74 33.12
CA PRO A 254 -7.59 7.50 31.88
C PRO A 254 -8.11 6.71 30.66
N TYR A 255 -8.95 5.70 30.89
CA TYR A 255 -9.58 4.82 29.92
C TYR A 255 -10.90 4.30 30.49
N ASP A 256 -11.79 3.84 29.61
CA ASP A 256 -13.10 3.33 30.03
C ASP A 256 -12.93 2.08 30.91
N LEU A 257 -13.65 2.00 32.03
CA LEU A 257 -13.59 0.81 32.88
C LEU A 257 -14.36 -0.36 32.24
N PRO A 258 -13.96 -1.62 32.48
CA PRO A 258 -14.70 -2.77 31.99
C PRO A 258 -16.16 -2.74 32.43
N SER A 259 -17.09 -2.84 31.49
CA SER A 259 -18.52 -2.91 31.81
C SER A 259 -18.82 -4.15 32.67
N THR A 260 -19.52 -3.97 33.79
CA THR A 260 -19.97 -5.05 34.67
C THR A 260 -21.31 -5.65 34.25
N ALA A 261 -21.99 -5.06 33.27
CA ALA A 261 -23.28 -5.54 32.79
C ALA A 261 -23.17 -6.94 32.15
N PRO A 262 -24.15 -7.84 32.36
CA PRO A 262 -24.14 -9.15 31.72
C PRO A 262 -24.17 -9.01 30.19
N ASN A 263 -23.65 -10.03 29.49
CA ASN A 263 -23.70 -10.02 28.03
C ASN A 263 -25.17 -10.07 27.55
N PRO A 264 -25.49 -9.37 26.45
CA PRO A 264 -26.82 -9.47 25.85
C PRO A 264 -27.11 -10.92 25.43
N PRO A 265 -28.39 -11.28 25.26
CA PRO A 265 -28.77 -12.60 24.78
C PRO A 265 -28.15 -12.88 23.40
N ALA A 266 -27.75 -14.13 23.19
CA ALA A 266 -27.19 -14.58 21.92
C ALA A 266 -28.26 -14.55 20.83
N ASN A 267 -27.88 -14.07 19.64
CA ASN A 267 -28.78 -14.01 18.48
C ASN A 267 -28.19 -14.76 17.27
N GLY A 268 -29.00 -14.94 16.21
CA GLY A 268 -28.54 -15.60 14.98
C GLY A 268 -27.35 -14.89 14.31
N ALA A 269 -27.29 -13.56 14.40
CA ALA A 269 -26.18 -12.77 13.89
C ALA A 269 -24.85 -13.08 14.59
N ASP A 270 -24.86 -13.44 15.88
CA ASP A 270 -23.66 -13.91 16.59
C ASP A 270 -23.14 -15.23 16.05
N MET A 271 -24.06 -16.13 15.65
CA MET A 271 -23.67 -17.39 15.03
C MET A 271 -23.02 -17.13 13.67
N LEU A 272 -23.67 -16.33 12.81
CA LEU A 272 -23.13 -15.95 11.50
C LEU A 272 -21.74 -15.31 11.64
N ARG A 273 -21.59 -14.35 12.55
CA ARG A 273 -20.30 -13.70 12.85
C ARG A 273 -19.23 -14.71 13.21
N ARG A 274 -19.51 -15.62 14.17
CA ARG A 274 -18.55 -16.64 14.62
C ARG A 274 -18.13 -17.58 13.49
N VAL A 275 -19.09 -18.04 12.68
CA VAL A 275 -18.82 -18.89 11.53
C VAL A 275 -17.96 -18.16 10.51
N LEU A 276 -18.33 -16.93 10.12
CA LEU A 276 -17.56 -16.15 9.14
C LEU A 276 -16.15 -15.84 9.63
N VAL A 277 -15.98 -15.41 10.88
CA VAL A 277 -14.66 -15.16 11.46
C VAL A 277 -13.82 -16.44 11.49
N SER A 278 -14.42 -17.57 11.86
CA SER A 278 -13.71 -18.86 11.89
C SER A 278 -13.32 -19.32 10.50
N LEU A 279 -14.20 -19.18 9.51
CA LEU A 279 -13.91 -19.49 8.11
C LEU A 279 -12.75 -18.63 7.61
N VAL A 280 -12.77 -17.31 7.84
CA VAL A 280 -11.67 -16.42 7.43
C VAL A 280 -10.38 -16.79 8.16
N ALA A 281 -10.43 -17.00 9.48
CA ALA A 281 -9.26 -17.34 10.29
C ALA A 281 -8.62 -18.68 9.91
N VAL A 282 -9.33 -19.58 9.22
CA VAL A 282 -8.79 -20.86 8.72
C VAL A 282 -8.43 -20.79 7.25
N LEU A 283 -9.31 -20.27 6.40
CA LEU A 283 -9.15 -20.23 4.95
C LEU A 283 -8.05 -19.27 4.51
N VAL A 284 -7.88 -18.13 5.18
CA VAL A 284 -6.79 -17.18 4.85
C VAL A 284 -5.42 -17.79 5.11
N PRO A 285 -5.11 -18.34 6.31
CA PRO A 285 -3.84 -19.01 6.53
C PRO A 285 -3.65 -20.23 5.63
N ALA A 286 -4.69 -21.05 5.41
CA ALA A 286 -4.61 -22.19 4.51
C ALA A 286 -4.32 -21.76 3.08
N GLY A 287 -4.97 -20.71 2.58
CA GLY A 287 -4.72 -20.12 1.27
C GLY A 287 -3.32 -19.54 1.15
N PHE A 288 -2.85 -18.85 2.19
CA PHE A 288 -1.46 -18.36 2.28
C PHE A 288 -0.46 -19.51 2.20
N TRP A 289 -0.63 -20.58 2.98
CA TRP A 289 0.32 -21.70 2.98
C TRP A 289 0.24 -22.52 1.70
N TRP A 290 -0.94 -22.70 1.13
CA TRP A 290 -1.11 -23.33 -0.18
C TRP A 290 -0.36 -22.56 -1.25
N TRP A 291 -0.52 -21.24 -1.27
CA TRP A 291 0.13 -20.37 -2.24
C TRP A 291 1.64 -20.21 -2.00
N ALA A 292 2.07 -19.98 -0.75
CA ALA A 292 3.49 -19.89 -0.37
C ALA A 292 4.22 -21.23 -0.49
N GLY A 293 3.51 -22.36 -0.33
CA GLY A 293 4.04 -23.71 -0.53
C GLY A 293 4.29 -24.05 -2.01
N ILE A 294 3.66 -23.33 -2.94
CA ILE A 294 3.95 -23.43 -4.39
C ILE A 294 5.23 -22.64 -4.74
N GLU A 295 5.54 -21.56 -4.02
CA GLU A 295 6.75 -20.74 -4.17
C GLU A 295 7.91 -21.14 -3.20
N ALA A 296 7.80 -22.32 -2.58
CA ALA A 296 8.47 -22.67 -1.32
C ALA A 296 9.97 -22.32 -1.23
N LEU A 297 10.28 -21.51 -0.20
CA LEU A 297 11.57 -21.18 0.44
C LEU A 297 12.14 -19.78 0.20
N GLY A 298 11.53 -18.94 -0.63
CA GLY A 298 11.93 -17.54 -0.76
C GLY A 298 10.77 -16.59 -0.51
N PHE A 299 10.71 -15.96 0.67
CA PHE A 299 9.87 -14.78 0.93
C PHE A 299 10.30 -13.54 0.11
N GLY A 300 11.21 -13.74 -0.84
CA GLY A 300 11.68 -12.74 -1.78
C GLY A 300 10.60 -12.50 -2.82
N PHE A 301 9.87 -11.42 -2.65
CA PHE A 301 9.08 -10.85 -3.71
C PHE A 301 9.98 -10.52 -4.96
N PRO A 302 9.46 -10.63 -6.20
CA PRO A 302 10.25 -10.44 -7.44
C PRO A 302 10.95 -9.09 -7.53
N GLU A 303 12.23 -9.00 -7.93
CA GLU A 303 12.96 -7.73 -8.01
C GLU A 303 12.14 -6.60 -8.67
N GLY A 304 12.07 -5.43 -8.01
CA GLY A 304 11.37 -4.25 -8.53
C GLY A 304 9.92 -4.05 -8.07
N HIS A 305 9.31 -4.95 -7.28
CA HIS A 305 7.97 -4.75 -6.68
C HIS A 305 7.93 -3.70 -5.54
N LEU A 306 6.73 -3.27 -5.14
CA LEU A 306 6.46 -2.15 -4.20
C LEU A 306 7.21 -2.25 -2.86
N PHE A 307 7.37 -3.47 -2.34
CA PHE A 307 8.02 -3.77 -1.06
C PHE A 307 9.42 -4.31 -1.22
N SER A 308 10.01 -4.15 -2.40
CA SER A 308 11.35 -4.69 -2.61
C SER A 308 12.25 -3.98 -1.64
N PRO A 309 13.08 -4.73 -0.90
CA PRO A 309 14.12 -4.10 -0.09
C PRO A 309 14.95 -3.11 -0.96
N GLY A 310 14.94 -3.38 -2.27
CA GLY A 310 15.52 -2.57 -3.32
C GLY A 310 14.81 -1.29 -3.78
N ARG A 311 13.55 -1.06 -3.38
CA ARG A 311 12.71 -0.03 -4.00
C ARG A 311 12.52 1.22 -3.16
N SER A 312 12.43 1.06 -1.85
CA SER A 312 12.23 2.15 -0.89
C SER A 312 13.16 2.00 0.31
N LEU A 313 13.56 3.12 0.90
CA LEU A 313 14.34 3.14 2.14
C LEU A 313 13.55 2.63 3.35
N LEU A 314 12.22 2.60 3.27
CA LEU A 314 11.35 2.09 4.34
C LEU A 314 10.93 0.64 4.13
N ALA A 315 11.31 0.01 3.01
CA ALA A 315 11.00 -1.39 2.77
C ALA A 315 11.82 -2.28 3.74
N PRO A 316 11.16 -3.15 4.53
CA PRO A 316 11.86 -4.10 5.36
C PRO A 316 12.48 -5.21 4.51
N ALA A 317 13.43 -5.95 5.10
CA ALA A 317 13.96 -7.17 4.49
C ALA A 317 12.85 -8.20 4.23
N ALA A 318 13.07 -9.10 3.26
CA ALA A 318 12.09 -10.11 2.85
C ALA A 318 11.71 -11.04 4.01
N GLU A 319 12.64 -11.30 4.92
CA GLU A 319 12.46 -12.11 6.13
C GLU A 319 11.44 -11.52 7.11
N ALA A 320 11.10 -10.23 6.98
CA ALA A 320 10.04 -9.62 7.78
C ALA A 320 8.69 -10.31 7.62
N GLN A 321 8.45 -10.98 6.47
CA GLN A 321 7.22 -11.72 6.19
C GLN A 321 7.01 -12.93 7.12
N TRP A 322 8.03 -13.36 7.88
CA TRP A 322 7.89 -14.42 8.89
C TRP A 322 6.95 -14.06 10.07
N ILE A 323 6.45 -12.82 10.14
CA ILE A 323 5.42 -12.43 11.09
C ILE A 323 4.03 -13.02 10.76
N TRP A 324 3.75 -13.34 9.49
CA TRP A 324 2.43 -13.80 9.06
C TRP A 324 1.95 -15.06 9.78
N PRO A 325 2.76 -16.14 9.91
CA PRO A 325 2.41 -17.30 10.73
C PRO A 325 2.00 -16.94 12.17
N VAL A 326 2.66 -15.95 12.79
CA VAL A 326 2.35 -15.49 14.15
C VAL A 326 1.01 -14.76 14.18
N ILE A 327 0.76 -13.87 13.23
CA ILE A 327 -0.51 -13.16 13.08
C ILE A 327 -1.66 -14.15 12.84
N PHE A 328 -1.48 -15.10 11.92
CA PHE A 328 -2.47 -16.14 11.63
C PHE A 328 -2.78 -17.00 12.85
N SER A 329 -1.76 -17.44 13.58
CA SER A 329 -1.94 -18.20 14.82
C SER A 329 -2.73 -17.41 15.87
N GLY A 330 -2.43 -16.12 16.02
CA GLY A 330 -3.18 -15.22 16.88
C GLY A 330 -4.65 -15.11 16.50
N PHE A 331 -4.96 -15.00 15.21
CA PHE A 331 -6.34 -14.93 14.74
C PHE A 331 -7.10 -16.26 14.77
N ILE A 332 -6.41 -17.39 14.61
CA ILE A 332 -6.99 -18.72 14.88
C ILE A 332 -7.37 -18.83 16.36
N ALA A 333 -6.47 -18.44 17.26
CA ALA A 333 -6.75 -18.42 18.70
C ALA A 333 -7.91 -17.46 19.04
N PHE A 334 -7.98 -16.29 18.40
CA PHE A 334 -9.12 -15.38 18.49
C PHE A 334 -10.43 -16.05 18.05
N ALA A 335 -10.44 -16.72 16.90
CA ALA A 335 -11.62 -17.42 16.40
C ALA A 335 -12.07 -18.53 17.37
N ILE A 336 -11.14 -19.35 17.88
CA ILE A 336 -11.43 -20.39 18.89
C ILE A 336 -12.03 -19.75 20.15
N TYR A 337 -11.45 -18.66 20.63
CA TYR A 337 -11.92 -17.97 21.83
C TYR A 337 -13.37 -17.45 21.70
N GLN A 338 -13.81 -17.07 20.49
CA GLN A 338 -15.20 -16.63 20.26
C GLN A 338 -16.25 -17.72 20.49
N TRP A 339 -15.86 -19.01 20.48
CA TRP A 339 -16.79 -20.12 20.69
C TRP A 339 -17.05 -20.43 22.17
N PHE A 340 -16.21 -19.89 23.07
CA PHE A 340 -16.37 -20.08 24.51
C PHE A 340 -17.73 -19.52 24.98
N PRO A 341 -18.43 -20.20 25.90
CA PRO A 341 -19.78 -19.82 26.32
C PRO A 341 -19.91 -18.36 26.77
N SER A 342 -18.89 -17.84 27.45
CA SER A 342 -18.83 -16.46 27.94
C SER A 342 -18.61 -15.41 26.85
N GLN A 343 -18.20 -15.81 25.64
CA GLN A 343 -17.81 -14.91 24.55
C GLN A 343 -18.79 -14.91 23.38
N ARG A 344 -19.74 -15.86 23.32
CA ARG A 344 -20.66 -16.03 22.17
C ARG A 344 -21.44 -14.77 21.82
N SER A 345 -21.94 -14.06 22.84
CA SER A 345 -22.73 -12.83 22.70
C SER A 345 -22.03 -11.60 23.29
N ALA A 346 -20.72 -11.69 23.56
CA ALA A 346 -19.96 -10.57 24.14
C ALA A 346 -19.92 -9.38 23.16
N LEU A 347 -20.20 -8.18 23.68
CA LEU A 347 -20.22 -6.95 22.87
C LEU A 347 -18.88 -6.68 22.17
N ARG A 348 -17.76 -6.98 22.85
CA ARG A 348 -16.41 -6.90 22.27
C ARG A 348 -16.30 -7.72 20.99
N GLN A 349 -16.75 -8.98 21.05
CA GLN A 349 -16.67 -9.90 19.91
C GLN A 349 -17.57 -9.47 18.76
N ARG A 350 -18.75 -8.88 19.07
CA ARG A 350 -19.63 -8.27 18.07
C ARG A 350 -18.99 -7.09 17.36
N ALA A 351 -18.36 -6.19 18.13
CA ALA A 351 -17.75 -4.97 17.59
C ALA A 351 -16.49 -5.27 16.77
N VAL A 352 -15.74 -6.31 17.12
CA VAL A 352 -14.39 -6.55 16.58
C VAL A 352 -14.35 -7.69 15.57
N GLY A 353 -15.30 -8.65 15.62
CA GLY A 353 -15.30 -9.83 14.76
C GLY A 353 -15.23 -9.50 13.26
N TYR A 354 -16.16 -8.67 12.76
CA TYR A 354 -16.19 -8.33 11.33
C TYR A 354 -14.99 -7.47 10.89
N PRO A 355 -14.59 -6.41 11.60
CA PRO A 355 -13.39 -5.65 11.26
C PRO A 355 -12.11 -6.50 11.25
N ALA A 356 -11.96 -7.41 12.21
CA ALA A 356 -10.83 -8.34 12.28
C ALA A 356 -10.78 -9.29 11.07
N ALA A 357 -11.92 -9.90 10.72
CA ALA A 357 -12.02 -10.77 9.55
C ALA A 357 -11.77 -10.00 8.24
N ALA A 358 -12.33 -8.79 8.11
CA ALA A 358 -12.08 -7.93 6.95
C ALA A 358 -10.59 -7.57 6.84
N ALA A 359 -9.92 -7.22 7.93
CA ALA A 359 -8.49 -6.92 7.94
C ALA A 359 -7.64 -8.13 7.48
N LEU A 360 -7.96 -9.34 7.95
CA LEU A 360 -7.29 -10.57 7.50
C LEU A 360 -7.44 -10.82 5.99
N LEU A 361 -8.67 -10.69 5.48
CA LEU A 361 -8.94 -10.89 4.05
C LEU A 361 -8.25 -9.83 3.19
N LEU A 362 -8.34 -8.56 3.60
CA LEU A 362 -7.67 -7.45 2.90
C LEU A 362 -6.15 -7.60 2.96
N GLY A 363 -5.60 -8.06 4.10
CA GLY A 363 -4.17 -8.32 4.27
C GLY A 363 -3.68 -9.47 3.38
N PHE A 364 -4.48 -10.53 3.25
CA PHE A 364 -4.20 -11.61 2.31
C PHE A 364 -4.26 -11.15 0.85
N GLY A 365 -5.29 -10.37 0.49
CA GLY A 365 -5.39 -9.76 -0.84
C GLY A 365 -4.22 -8.82 -1.14
N TRP A 366 -3.76 -8.05 -0.15
CA TRP A 366 -2.58 -7.20 -0.27
C TRP A 366 -1.34 -8.01 -0.64
N LEU A 367 -1.13 -9.14 0.04
CA LEU A 367 0.01 -10.01 -0.22
C LEU A 367 -0.04 -10.56 -1.65
N TRP A 368 -1.22 -11.04 -2.07
CA TRP A 368 -1.46 -11.52 -3.43
C TRP A 368 -1.19 -10.43 -4.48
N CYS A 369 -1.76 -9.24 -4.32
CA CYS A 369 -1.56 -8.12 -5.25
C CYS A 369 -0.09 -7.70 -5.32
N THR A 370 0.62 -7.74 -4.20
CA THR A 370 2.05 -7.39 -4.15
C THR A 370 2.89 -8.38 -4.95
N HIS A 371 2.64 -9.68 -4.81
CA HIS A 371 3.33 -10.71 -5.60
C HIS A 371 2.94 -10.67 -7.07
N ALA A 372 1.68 -10.35 -7.39
CA ALA A 372 1.21 -10.17 -8.76
C ALA A 372 1.73 -8.88 -9.43
N GLY A 373 2.49 -8.04 -8.72
CA GLY A 373 2.98 -6.75 -9.25
C GLY A 373 1.89 -5.68 -9.40
N LEU A 374 0.72 -5.86 -8.77
CA LEU A 374 -0.40 -4.93 -8.81
C LEU A 374 -0.27 -3.88 -7.71
N GLU A 375 0.49 -2.83 -7.98
CA GLU A 375 0.92 -1.84 -6.99
C GLU A 375 -0.22 -0.98 -6.40
N LEU A 376 -1.06 -0.39 -7.24
CA LEU A 376 -2.17 0.45 -6.77
C LEU A 376 -3.23 -0.38 -6.00
N PRO A 377 -3.66 -1.56 -6.49
CA PRO A 377 -4.51 -2.45 -5.70
C PRO A 377 -3.86 -2.88 -4.39
N ALA A 378 -2.56 -3.21 -4.39
CA ALA A 378 -1.86 -3.54 -3.16
C ALA A 378 -1.90 -2.37 -2.17
N LEU A 379 -1.57 -1.14 -2.59
CA LEU A 379 -1.63 0.01 -1.70
C LEU A 379 -3.06 0.22 -1.14
N ALA A 380 -4.09 0.13 -1.98
CA ALA A 380 -5.48 0.25 -1.55
C ALA A 380 -5.85 -0.80 -0.49
N LEU A 381 -5.43 -2.06 -0.68
CA LEU A 381 -5.65 -3.15 0.26
C LEU A 381 -4.85 -2.97 1.55
N CYS A 382 -3.63 -2.45 1.48
CA CYS A 382 -2.82 -2.10 2.66
C CYS A 382 -3.50 -1.01 3.51
N MET A 383 -3.98 0.06 2.88
CA MET A 383 -4.72 1.13 3.56
C MET A 383 -6.06 0.63 4.12
N GLY A 384 -6.77 -0.21 3.37
CA GLY A 384 -8.00 -0.86 3.82
C GLY A 384 -7.79 -1.75 5.04
N THR A 385 -6.73 -2.55 5.02
CA THR A 385 -6.34 -3.42 6.14
C THR A 385 -6.01 -2.60 7.39
N THR A 386 -5.18 -1.57 7.23
CA THR A 386 -4.79 -0.65 8.31
C THR A 386 -6.00 0.05 8.91
N THR A 387 -6.94 0.51 8.06
CA THR A 387 -8.16 1.17 8.52
C THR A 387 -9.07 0.20 9.27
N ALA A 388 -9.28 -1.01 8.75
CA ALA A 388 -10.11 -2.03 9.39
C ALA A 388 -9.55 -2.44 10.76
N ILE A 389 -8.23 -2.61 10.87
CA ILE A 389 -7.59 -3.02 12.14
C ILE A 389 -7.44 -1.86 13.13
N CYS A 390 -7.24 -0.62 12.66
CA CYS A 390 -7.37 0.59 13.49
C CYS A 390 -8.78 0.71 14.08
N TYR A 391 -9.81 0.47 13.26
CA TYR A 391 -11.19 0.49 13.71
C TYR A 391 -11.45 -0.62 14.75
N ALA A 392 -10.95 -1.84 14.50
CA ALA A 392 -11.02 -2.95 15.45
C ALA A 392 -10.39 -2.57 16.80
N LEU A 393 -9.17 -2.01 16.79
CA LEU A 393 -8.48 -1.61 18.01
C LEU A 393 -9.19 -0.45 18.73
N ARG A 394 -9.74 0.51 17.98
CA ARG A 394 -10.57 1.57 18.56
C ARG A 394 -11.77 0.99 19.31
N GLN A 395 -12.45 -0.01 18.76
CA GLN A 395 -13.56 -0.68 19.45
C GLN A 395 -13.09 -1.40 20.73
N LEU A 396 -11.88 -1.98 20.71
CA LEU A 396 -11.26 -2.58 21.91
C LEU A 396 -10.79 -1.55 22.95
N ASN A 397 -10.64 -0.28 22.57
CA ASN A 397 -10.36 0.80 23.51
C ASN A 397 -11.65 1.35 24.15
N LEU A 398 -12.76 1.35 23.41
CA LEU A 398 -14.08 1.81 23.91
C LEU A 398 -14.76 0.77 24.79
N LEU A 399 -14.61 -0.51 24.42
CA LEU A 399 -15.04 -1.63 25.23
C LEU A 399 -13.78 -2.14 25.88
N THR A 400 -13.59 -2.01 27.19
CA THR A 400 -12.36 -2.43 27.91
C THR A 400 -12.43 -3.89 28.39
N ALA A 401 -11.29 -4.58 28.43
CA ALA A 401 -11.24 -6.03 28.63
C ALA A 401 -11.60 -6.39 30.07
N ARG A 402 -12.52 -7.36 30.24
CA ARG A 402 -12.95 -7.86 31.56
C ARG A 402 -11.98 -8.86 32.17
N SER A 403 -11.24 -9.57 31.33
CA SER A 403 -10.34 -10.65 31.75
C SER A 403 -9.01 -10.60 31.01
N THR A 404 -7.99 -11.22 31.60
CA THR A 404 -6.68 -11.41 30.95
C THR A 404 -6.80 -12.22 29.67
N TRP A 405 -7.72 -13.19 29.62
CA TRP A 405 -7.97 -14.02 28.44
C TRP A 405 -8.52 -13.22 27.26
N GLU A 406 -9.38 -12.21 27.50
CA GLU A 406 -9.79 -11.28 26.45
C GLU A 406 -8.60 -10.48 25.91
N ARG A 407 -7.68 -10.04 26.77
CA ARG A 407 -6.48 -9.32 26.34
C ARG A 407 -5.55 -10.20 25.49
N VAL A 408 -5.39 -11.47 25.86
CA VAL A 408 -4.50 -12.39 25.15
C VAL A 408 -5.10 -12.85 23.82
N PHE A 409 -6.35 -13.28 23.80
CA PHE A 409 -6.94 -13.89 22.61
C PHE A 409 -7.67 -12.92 21.69
N THR A 410 -8.08 -11.74 22.18
CA THR A 410 -8.76 -10.74 21.35
C THR A 410 -7.87 -9.53 21.08
N ASP A 411 -7.25 -8.97 22.11
CA ASP A 411 -6.49 -7.73 21.94
C ASP A 411 -5.12 -7.96 21.32
N ALA A 412 -4.41 -9.01 21.73
CA ALA A 412 -3.05 -9.28 21.25
C ALA A 412 -2.99 -9.48 19.72
N PRO A 413 -3.84 -10.31 19.08
CA PRO A 413 -3.80 -10.49 17.63
C PRO A 413 -4.10 -9.19 16.87
N VAL A 414 -5.11 -8.43 17.32
CA VAL A 414 -5.49 -7.15 16.71
C VAL A 414 -4.40 -6.11 16.87
N ALA A 415 -3.81 -6.01 18.07
CA ALA A 415 -2.72 -5.08 18.37
C ALA A 415 -1.45 -5.41 17.58
N LEU A 416 -1.05 -6.69 17.54
CA LEU A 416 0.10 -7.16 16.77
C LEU A 416 -0.05 -6.79 15.29
N PHE A 417 -1.23 -7.09 14.73
CA PHE A 417 -1.50 -6.85 13.32
C PHE A 417 -1.55 -5.37 12.99
N LEU A 418 -2.10 -4.52 13.87
CA LEU A 418 -2.03 -3.08 13.70
C LEU A 418 -0.59 -2.57 13.74
N GLY A 419 0.23 -3.03 14.69
CA GLY A 419 1.64 -2.62 14.78
C GLY A 419 2.41 -2.90 13.50
N TRP A 420 2.21 -4.10 12.94
CA TRP A 420 2.76 -4.48 11.63
C TRP A 420 2.26 -3.55 10.50
N MET A 421 0.95 -3.34 10.40
CA MET A 421 0.33 -2.55 9.33
C MET A 421 0.65 -1.05 9.41
N LEU A 422 0.82 -0.49 10.61
CA LEU A 422 1.30 0.87 10.81
C LEU A 422 2.68 1.06 10.19
N ALA A 423 3.61 0.13 10.42
CA ALA A 423 4.95 0.21 9.81
C ALA A 423 4.92 -0.03 8.29
N LEU A 424 4.05 -0.94 7.84
CA LEU A 424 3.97 -1.34 6.45
C LEU A 424 3.37 -0.25 5.55
N THR A 425 2.36 0.49 6.03
CA THR A 425 1.67 1.54 5.26
C THR A 425 2.61 2.61 4.67
N PRO A 426 3.48 3.29 5.44
CA PRO A 426 4.41 4.26 4.88
C PRO A 426 5.45 3.60 3.96
N ALA A 427 5.82 2.34 4.19
CA ALA A 427 6.67 1.58 3.27
C ALA A 427 5.98 1.36 1.92
N SER A 428 4.69 1.01 1.92
CA SER A 428 3.84 0.89 0.71
C SER A 428 3.80 2.19 -0.08
N ILE A 429 3.57 3.31 0.62
CA ILE A 429 3.49 4.64 0.00
C ILE A 429 4.85 5.03 -0.58
N ALA A 430 5.92 4.87 0.19
CA ALA A 430 7.28 5.19 -0.26
C ALA A 430 7.72 4.30 -1.43
N GLY A 431 7.25 3.05 -1.51
CA GLY A 431 7.47 2.16 -2.64
C GLY A 431 6.97 2.71 -3.97
N LEU A 432 5.88 3.49 -3.99
CA LEU A 432 5.34 4.07 -5.24
C LEU A 432 6.27 5.10 -5.84
N PHE A 433 6.88 5.94 -5.01
CA PHE A 433 7.81 6.97 -5.45
C PHE A 433 9.20 6.41 -5.71
N GLY A 434 9.59 5.42 -4.90
CA GLY A 434 10.90 4.79 -4.94
C GLY A 434 12.06 5.77 -4.87
N GLY A 435 13.23 5.26 -5.22
CA GLY A 435 14.42 6.08 -5.43
C GLY A 435 15.38 6.14 -4.24
N ARG A 436 16.49 6.83 -4.49
CA ARG A 436 17.64 6.92 -3.59
C ARG A 436 18.25 8.31 -3.65
N GLY A 437 18.86 8.73 -2.55
CA GLY A 437 19.52 10.02 -2.45
C GLY A 437 19.11 10.78 -1.18
N PRO A 438 19.68 11.97 -0.96
CA PRO A 438 19.46 12.76 0.25
C PRO A 438 18.00 13.19 0.40
N VAL A 439 17.31 13.50 -0.69
CA VAL A 439 15.90 13.90 -0.68
C VAL A 439 15.01 12.74 -0.22
N GLN A 440 15.20 11.55 -0.79
CA GLN A 440 14.44 10.36 -0.38
C GLN A 440 14.76 9.94 1.06
N GLN A 441 16.02 10.10 1.51
CA GLN A 441 16.38 9.87 2.91
C GLN A 441 15.65 10.83 3.84
N PHE A 442 15.59 12.12 3.51
CA PHE A 442 14.85 13.11 4.29
C PHE A 442 13.37 12.73 4.43
N PHE A 443 12.70 12.42 3.32
CA PHE A 443 11.29 12.03 3.35
C PHE A 443 11.06 10.68 4.06
N ALA A 444 11.98 9.72 3.92
CA ALA A 444 11.90 8.45 4.63
C ALA A 444 11.99 8.66 6.15
N VAL A 445 12.95 9.46 6.62
CA VAL A 445 13.08 9.79 8.05
C VAL A 445 11.87 10.56 8.55
N LEU A 446 11.36 11.53 7.77
CA LEU A 446 10.17 12.31 8.14
C LEU A 446 8.92 11.43 8.25
N ALA A 447 8.67 10.57 7.25
CA ALA A 447 7.56 9.61 7.27
C ALA A 447 7.69 8.62 8.43
N LEU A 448 8.91 8.18 8.72
CA LEU A 448 9.20 7.30 9.83
C LEU A 448 8.94 7.96 11.19
N MET A 449 9.34 9.22 11.37
CA MET A 449 9.02 9.98 12.58
C MET A 449 7.51 10.17 12.76
N ALA A 450 6.79 10.50 11.68
CA ALA A 450 5.33 10.63 11.72
C ALA A 450 4.66 9.32 12.14
N VAL A 451 5.08 8.19 11.59
CA VAL A 451 4.49 6.89 11.93
C VAL A 451 4.90 6.39 13.32
N VAL A 452 6.10 6.73 13.80
CA VAL A 452 6.53 6.45 15.18
C VAL A 452 5.65 7.20 16.17
N CYS A 453 5.35 8.48 15.94
CA CYS A 453 4.43 9.24 16.77
C CYS A 453 3.03 8.61 16.78
N LEU A 454 2.53 8.20 15.63
CA LEU A 454 1.23 7.52 15.51
C LEU A 454 1.22 6.17 16.24
N ALA A 455 2.25 5.34 16.04
CA ALA A 455 2.39 4.04 16.69
C ALA A 455 2.55 4.20 18.21
N ALA A 456 3.30 5.19 18.69
CA ALA A 456 3.41 5.50 20.10
C ALA A 456 2.07 5.95 20.70
N ALA A 457 1.32 6.81 20.00
CA ALA A 457 -0.01 7.23 20.43
C ALA A 457 -0.97 6.03 20.57
N TRP A 458 -0.99 5.13 19.59
CA TRP A 458 -1.77 3.89 19.66
C TRP A 458 -1.26 2.92 20.73
N ALA A 459 0.05 2.82 20.92
CA ALA A 459 0.67 2.00 21.95
C ALA A 459 0.32 2.48 23.36
N MET A 460 0.10 3.79 23.55
CA MET A 460 -0.30 4.39 24.83
C MET A 460 -1.82 4.28 25.13
N THR A 461 -2.62 3.71 24.23
CA THR A 461 -4.05 3.53 24.47
C THR A 461 -4.35 2.49 25.55
N GLU A 462 -5.50 2.63 26.22
CA GLU A 462 -5.95 1.78 27.33
C GLU A 462 -4.86 1.62 28.41
N ARG A 463 -4.45 0.39 28.72
CA ARG A 463 -3.42 0.05 29.69
C ARG A 463 -1.99 0.07 29.14
N GLY A 464 -1.77 0.43 27.88
CA GLY A 464 -0.48 0.28 27.20
C GLY A 464 -0.39 -1.03 26.42
N ARG A 465 -0.33 -0.93 25.09
CA ARG A 465 -0.43 -2.04 24.13
C ARG A 465 0.96 -2.49 23.65
N VAL A 466 1.70 -3.18 24.51
CA VAL A 466 3.04 -3.71 24.20
C VAL A 466 3.06 -4.62 22.98
N VAL A 467 1.99 -5.41 22.77
CA VAL A 467 1.89 -6.30 21.60
C VAL A 467 1.88 -5.51 20.27
N LEU A 468 1.29 -4.30 20.26
CA LEU A 468 1.39 -3.39 19.12
C LEU A 468 2.82 -2.93 18.90
N ALA A 469 3.51 -2.55 19.98
CA ALA A 469 4.92 -2.14 19.92
C ALA A 469 5.82 -3.27 19.41
N LEU A 470 5.55 -4.53 19.76
CA LEU A 470 6.27 -5.70 19.25
C LEU A 470 6.04 -5.91 17.74
N GLY A 471 4.80 -5.77 17.26
CA GLY A 471 4.50 -5.87 15.83
C GLY A 471 5.18 -4.77 15.00
N PHE A 472 5.17 -3.54 15.51
CA PHE A 472 5.87 -2.41 14.90
C PHE A 472 7.40 -2.60 14.94
N GLY A 473 7.92 -2.99 16.11
CA GLY A 473 9.34 -3.23 16.34
C GLY A 473 9.92 -4.35 15.48
N TRP A 474 9.14 -5.41 15.21
CA TRP A 474 9.52 -6.47 14.26
C TRP A 474 9.79 -5.90 12.86
N CYS A 475 8.91 -5.03 12.35
CA CYS A 475 9.13 -4.39 11.06
C CYS A 475 10.36 -3.48 11.08
N MET A 476 10.51 -2.66 12.12
CA MET A 476 11.66 -1.77 12.28
C MET A 476 12.98 -2.54 12.33
N PHE A 477 13.03 -3.69 13.01
CA PHE A 477 14.21 -4.55 13.06
C PHE A 477 14.67 -4.98 11.66
N TRP A 478 13.74 -5.37 10.80
CA TRP A 478 14.05 -5.74 9.42
C TRP A 478 14.33 -4.55 8.50
N VAL A 479 13.77 -3.38 8.77
CA VAL A 479 14.19 -2.11 8.12
C VAL A 479 15.64 -1.80 8.49
N VAL A 480 16.02 -1.87 9.77
CA VAL A 480 17.40 -1.65 10.24
C VAL A 480 18.35 -2.62 9.56
N THR A 481 18.02 -3.91 9.56
CA THR A 481 18.84 -4.96 8.93
C THR A 481 19.08 -4.64 7.46
N GLU A 482 18.04 -4.28 6.74
CA GLU A 482 18.15 -3.93 5.32
C GLU A 482 18.94 -2.65 5.07
N ARG A 483 18.79 -1.64 5.93
CA ARG A 483 19.52 -0.36 5.81
C ARG A 483 20.98 -0.45 6.23
N LEU A 484 21.40 -1.52 6.90
CA LEU A 484 22.79 -1.74 7.31
C LEU A 484 23.50 -2.78 6.43
N LEU A 485 22.81 -3.86 6.07
CA LEU A 485 23.39 -5.02 5.36
C LEU A 485 22.89 -5.17 3.92
N GLY A 486 21.80 -4.50 3.55
CA GLY A 486 21.17 -4.61 2.24
C GLY A 486 21.80 -3.73 1.16
N PRO A 487 21.25 -3.78 -0.07
CA PRO A 487 21.80 -3.09 -1.24
C PRO A 487 21.59 -1.57 -1.21
N PHE A 488 20.79 -1.06 -0.28
CA PHE A 488 20.48 0.37 -0.15
C PHE A 488 20.77 0.88 1.28
N PRO A 489 22.05 1.03 1.64
CA PRO A 489 22.42 1.42 2.98
C PRO A 489 21.99 2.85 3.30
N SER A 490 21.49 3.06 4.51
CA SER A 490 21.18 4.38 5.04
C SER A 490 21.25 4.39 6.56
N VAL A 491 22.35 4.92 7.10
CA VAL A 491 22.58 5.02 8.54
C VAL A 491 21.49 5.85 9.23
N TRP A 492 21.03 6.93 8.60
CA TRP A 492 19.98 7.80 9.14
C TRP A 492 18.65 7.09 9.31
N VAL A 493 18.22 6.33 8.30
CA VAL A 493 16.97 5.56 8.36
C VAL A 493 17.10 4.40 9.36
N ALA A 494 18.25 3.73 9.40
CA ALA A 494 18.52 2.68 10.40
C ALA A 494 18.46 3.23 11.84
N LEU A 495 19.11 4.36 12.12
CA LEU A 495 19.05 5.00 13.44
C LEU A 495 17.64 5.44 13.80
N ALA A 496 16.92 6.06 12.86
CA ALA A 496 15.54 6.49 13.07
C ALA A 496 14.59 5.30 13.31
N ALA A 497 14.79 4.17 12.64
CA ALA A 497 13.99 2.95 12.83
C ALA A 497 14.29 2.28 14.18
N CYS A 498 15.56 2.20 14.57
CA CYS A 498 15.98 1.68 15.87
C CYS A 498 15.42 2.54 17.02
N LEU A 499 15.60 3.86 16.95
CA LEU A 499 15.04 4.80 17.92
C LEU A 499 13.51 4.74 17.93
N GLY A 500 12.89 4.65 16.76
CA GLY A 500 11.44 4.51 16.62
C GLY A 500 10.89 3.28 17.32
N ALA A 501 11.49 2.11 17.10
CA ALA A 501 11.12 0.87 17.80
C ALA A 501 11.26 1.01 19.32
N PHE A 502 12.37 1.60 19.78
CA PHE A 502 12.61 1.86 21.19
C PHE A 502 11.57 2.81 21.80
N VAL A 503 11.29 3.94 21.15
CA VAL A 503 10.32 4.94 21.62
C VAL A 503 8.92 4.34 21.73
N VAL A 504 8.46 3.58 20.74
CA VAL A 504 7.12 2.96 20.77
C VAL A 504 7.02 1.91 21.88
N LEU A 505 8.08 1.12 22.11
CA LEU A 505 8.12 0.15 23.20
C LEU A 505 8.12 0.83 24.57
N VAL A 506 8.97 1.83 24.76
CA VAL A 506 9.03 2.61 26.00
C VAL A 506 7.71 3.36 26.25
N ALA A 507 7.06 3.89 25.21
CA ALA A 507 5.76 4.53 25.35
C ALA A 507 4.69 3.54 25.87
N ALA A 508 4.68 2.31 25.34
CA ALA A 508 3.77 1.25 25.80
C ALA A 508 4.03 0.85 27.26
N GLU A 509 5.30 0.66 27.64
CA GLU A 509 5.69 0.26 29.00
C GLU A 509 5.53 1.38 30.02
N ASN A 510 5.88 2.62 29.66
CA ASN A 510 5.68 3.80 30.51
C ASN A 510 4.19 3.97 30.83
N ARG A 511 3.30 3.78 29.85
CA ARG A 511 1.86 3.82 30.07
C ARG A 511 1.40 2.73 31.05
N ARG A 512 1.90 1.49 30.90
CA ARG A 512 1.62 0.39 31.84
C ARG A 512 2.07 0.70 33.25
N TYR A 513 3.29 1.20 33.37
CA TYR A 513 3.88 1.56 34.65
C TYR A 513 3.07 2.66 35.36
N GLN A 514 2.70 3.73 34.66
CA GLN A 514 1.89 4.82 35.21
C GLN A 514 0.55 4.31 35.74
N ILE A 515 -0.13 3.43 34.98
CA ILE A 515 -1.43 2.90 35.38
C ILE A 515 -1.30 1.97 36.58
N ASN A 516 -0.36 1.03 36.58
CA ASN A 516 -0.13 0.13 37.71
C ASN A 516 0.26 0.91 38.98
N HIS A 517 1.11 1.93 38.85
CA HIS A 517 1.53 2.77 39.96
C HIS A 517 0.35 3.56 40.55
N ALA A 518 -0.53 4.09 39.69
CA ALA A 518 -1.73 4.79 40.13
C ALA A 518 -2.74 3.84 40.79
N GLU A 519 -2.95 2.63 40.25
CA GLU A 519 -3.81 1.60 40.86
C GLU A 519 -3.29 1.18 42.25
N HIS A 520 -1.97 1.00 42.42
CA HIS A 520 -1.37 0.68 43.72
C HIS A 520 -1.49 1.82 44.74
N ARG A 521 -1.40 3.09 44.31
CA ARG A 521 -1.62 4.25 45.20
C ARG A 521 -3.08 4.35 45.63
N ALA A 522 -4.01 4.15 44.70
CA ALA A 522 -5.43 4.09 45.00
C ALA A 522 -5.78 2.96 45.98
N ALA A 523 -5.19 1.77 45.81
CA ALA A 523 -5.38 0.66 46.75
C ALA A 523 -4.92 0.99 48.18
N ARG A 524 -4.00 1.97 48.35
CA ARG A 524 -3.52 2.46 49.65
C ARG A 524 -4.29 3.66 50.19
N GLY A 525 -5.42 4.04 49.59
CA GLY A 525 -6.21 5.19 50.05
C GLY A 525 -5.62 6.56 49.69
N GLN A 526 -4.64 6.61 48.79
CA GLN A 526 -4.05 7.86 48.31
C GLN A 526 -4.75 8.29 47.02
N SER A 527 -5.13 9.57 46.92
CA SER A 527 -5.71 10.11 45.68
C SER A 527 -4.65 10.18 44.58
N THR A 528 -5.04 9.86 43.36
CA THR A 528 -4.18 10.02 42.18
C THR A 528 -4.90 10.75 41.07
N ILE A 529 -4.35 11.90 40.68
CA ILE A 529 -4.73 12.62 39.47
C ILE A 529 -3.69 12.24 38.40
N PHE A 530 -4.16 11.86 37.21
CA PHE A 530 -3.32 11.53 36.07
C PHE A 530 -2.80 12.76 35.35
#